data_AF-A0A8H3XIP2-F1
#
_entry.id   AF-A0A8H3XIP2-F1
#
_cell.length_a   1.000
_cell.length_b   1.000
_cell.length_c   1.000
_cell.angle_alpha   90.00
_cell.angle_beta   90.00
_cell.angle_gamma   90.00
#
_symmetry.space_group_name_H-M   'P 1'
#
loop_
_entity.id
_entity.type
_entity.pdbx_description
1 polymer ?
#
loop_
_entity_poly.entity_id
_entity_poly.type
_entity_poly.pdbx_seq_one_letter_code
_entity_poly.pdbx_strand_id
1 'polypeptide(L)'
;MTTNNEIKLLEKIEFHLGFAENEVQFEAKLKIVLGPVIEKLASSHEVVQRKAINILNHINKRMSETVKIPWDSLVELVFSTKFMNSVFVKNFTMMYFKKAHGSLTEKEKIAHLLPLIKNIELKPCNQNKFLFEIILEFLQKLSLKFEDLETKEVVDGLYSLYECSRLLSCQQELLFQSQSLKVKLMDYLCKSKLAANTFPAMLHVSFDCLYSPKTDENLQKQGVKFIQWITRMVDNSRLKLIGKVLLFGLLKIIKETGIENLDNLTREQEIKTLLFKPFYGPLDLSIHTPEEED
;
A
#
# COMPACT_ATOMS: atom_id res chain seq x y z
N MET A 1 30.11 19.21 9.82
CA MET A 1 29.78 20.65 9.73
C MET A 1 29.92 21.24 11.12
N THR A 2 30.43 22.47 11.26
CA THR A 2 30.49 23.14 12.57
C THR A 2 29.10 23.60 12.98
N THR A 3 28.79 23.56 14.28
CA THR A 3 27.49 23.99 14.85
C THR A 3 27.08 25.39 14.36
N ASN A 4 28.05 26.31 14.27
CA ASN A 4 27.83 27.68 13.85
C ASN A 4 27.37 27.80 12.38
N ASN A 5 27.86 26.91 11.49
CA ASN A 5 27.44 26.92 10.09
C ASN A 5 26.00 26.38 9.93
N GLU A 6 25.60 25.41 10.74
CA GLU A 6 24.22 24.90 10.72
C GLU A 6 23.22 25.94 11.23
N ILE A 7 23.56 26.67 12.30
CA ILE A 7 22.73 27.74 12.86
C ILE A 7 22.56 28.87 11.84
N LYS A 8 23.64 29.35 11.22
CA LYS A 8 23.58 30.39 10.18
C LYS A 8 22.69 29.98 9.00
N LEU A 9 22.72 28.71 8.61
CA LEU A 9 21.86 28.18 7.56
C LEU A 9 20.38 28.22 7.99
N LEU A 10 20.08 27.81 9.22
CA LEU A 10 18.72 27.84 9.76
C LEU A 10 18.19 29.28 9.92
N GLU A 11 19.03 30.23 10.35
CA GLU A 11 18.69 31.65 10.41
C GLU A 11 18.38 32.22 9.03
N LYS A 12 19.20 31.87 8.03
CA LYS A 12 18.93 32.24 6.64
C LYS A 12 17.60 31.68 6.17
N ILE A 13 17.29 30.41 6.45
CA ILE A 13 16.03 29.78 6.10
C ILE A 13 14.85 30.50 6.76
N GLU A 14 14.91 30.74 8.06
CA GLU A 14 13.86 31.42 8.82
C GLU A 14 13.59 32.84 8.28
N PHE A 15 14.66 33.58 8.00
CA PHE A 15 14.56 34.90 7.38
C PHE A 15 13.85 34.84 6.02
N HIS A 16 14.22 33.90 5.15
CA HIS A 16 13.57 33.74 3.84
C HIS A 16 12.11 33.32 3.92
N LEU A 17 11.72 32.56 4.97
CA LEU A 17 10.34 32.20 5.22
C LEU A 17 9.50 33.41 5.66
N GLY A 18 10.10 34.35 6.40
CA GLY A 18 9.45 35.59 6.85
C GLY A 18 8.98 36.49 5.71
N PHE A 19 9.62 36.44 4.54
CA PHE A 19 9.25 37.25 3.37
C PHE A 19 8.06 36.72 2.57
N ALA A 20 7.56 35.52 2.85
CA ALA A 20 6.30 35.15 2.26
C ALA A 20 5.22 36.06 2.85
N GLU A 21 4.43 36.73 2.02
CA GLU A 21 3.32 37.60 2.46
C GLU A 21 1.97 36.91 2.23
N ASN A 22 1.90 36.00 1.28
CA ASN A 22 0.68 35.25 0.93
C ASN A 22 0.93 33.73 0.88
N GLU A 23 -0.14 32.97 0.72
CA GLU A 23 -0.12 31.50 0.72
C GLU A 23 0.74 30.94 -0.42
N VAL A 24 0.64 31.49 -1.64
CA VAL A 24 1.42 31.04 -2.81
C VAL A 24 2.92 31.19 -2.59
N GLN A 25 3.35 32.34 -2.06
CA GLN A 25 4.75 32.58 -1.71
C GLN A 25 5.20 31.64 -0.58
N PHE A 26 4.33 31.40 0.41
CA PHE A 26 4.63 30.49 1.51
C PHE A 26 4.82 29.05 1.02
N GLU A 27 3.94 28.54 0.14
CA GLU A 27 4.08 27.22 -0.49
C GLU A 27 5.37 27.10 -1.29
N ALA A 28 5.71 28.12 -2.10
CA ALA A 28 6.94 28.13 -2.88
C ALA A 28 8.18 28.08 -1.99
N LYS A 29 8.19 28.79 -0.86
CA LYS A 29 9.27 28.69 0.14
C LYS A 29 9.26 27.32 0.82
N LEU A 30 8.08 26.80 1.20
CA LEU A 30 7.91 25.53 1.90
C LEU A 30 8.54 24.36 1.13
N LYS A 31 8.35 24.34 -0.20
CA LYS A 31 8.95 23.34 -1.12
C LYS A 31 10.47 23.26 -0.99
N ILE A 32 11.14 24.36 -0.68
CA ILE A 32 12.60 24.43 -0.58
C ILE A 32 13.06 24.20 0.86
N VAL A 33 12.33 24.71 1.85
CA VAL A 33 12.83 24.78 3.23
C VAL A 33 12.43 23.58 4.09
N LEU A 34 11.29 22.94 3.83
CA LEU A 34 10.71 21.96 4.76
C LEU A 34 11.63 20.77 4.99
N GLY A 35 12.06 20.10 3.92
CA GLY A 35 12.97 18.95 4.00
C GLY A 35 14.27 19.28 4.74
N PRO A 36 15.03 20.32 4.33
CA PRO A 36 16.26 20.71 5.01
C PRO A 36 16.09 21.03 6.50
N VAL A 37 14.99 21.68 6.91
CA VAL A 37 14.75 21.97 8.32
C VAL A 37 14.46 20.68 9.11
N ILE A 38 13.63 19.78 8.57
CA ILE A 38 13.36 18.49 9.22
C ILE A 38 14.66 17.68 9.33
N GLU A 39 15.50 17.65 8.31
CA GLU A 39 16.80 16.97 8.38
C GLU A 39 17.71 17.49 9.50
N LYS A 40 17.61 18.76 9.88
CA LYS A 40 18.41 19.32 10.99
C LYS A 40 17.99 18.83 12.37
N LEU A 41 16.83 18.18 12.49
CA LEU A 41 16.45 17.45 13.70
C LEU A 41 17.35 16.23 13.97
N ALA A 42 18.12 15.78 12.97
CA ALA A 42 19.13 14.73 13.14
C ALA A 42 20.54 15.27 13.47
N SER A 43 20.71 16.58 13.69
CA SER A 43 22.02 17.15 14.07
C SER A 43 22.51 16.56 15.40
N SER A 44 23.81 16.39 15.56
CA SER A 44 24.42 15.97 16.83
C SER A 44 24.41 17.07 17.91
N HIS A 45 23.98 18.30 17.57
CA HIS A 45 23.96 19.44 18.46
C HIS A 45 22.54 19.83 18.85
N GLU A 46 22.20 19.75 20.15
CA GLU A 46 20.87 20.09 20.66
C GLU A 46 20.43 21.52 20.33
N VAL A 47 21.37 22.47 20.30
CA VAL A 47 21.09 23.87 19.95
C VAL A 47 20.55 23.98 18.53
N VAL A 48 21.09 23.18 17.60
CA VAL A 48 20.64 23.13 16.19
C VAL A 48 19.26 22.50 16.11
N GLN A 49 19.04 21.37 16.81
CA GLN A 49 17.74 20.70 16.86
C GLN A 49 16.65 21.64 17.40
N ARG A 50 16.93 22.36 18.49
CA ARG A 50 15.99 23.32 19.10
C ARG A 50 15.63 24.45 18.15
N LYS A 51 16.62 25.00 17.44
CA LYS A 51 16.37 26.03 16.42
C LYS A 51 15.51 25.49 15.28
N ALA A 52 15.79 24.28 14.79
CA ALA A 52 14.97 23.63 13.76
C ALA A 52 13.52 23.42 14.23
N ILE A 53 13.30 22.94 15.46
CA ILE A 53 11.95 22.82 16.04
C ILE A 53 11.22 24.16 16.09
N ASN A 54 11.91 25.24 16.51
CA ASN A 54 11.29 26.58 16.53
C ASN A 54 10.84 27.03 15.14
N ILE A 55 11.65 26.78 14.10
CA ILE A 55 11.29 27.08 12.72
C ILE A 55 10.09 26.23 12.27
N LEU A 56 10.06 24.93 12.60
CA LEU A 56 8.92 24.06 12.28
C LEU A 56 7.64 24.53 12.99
N ASN A 57 7.74 25.03 14.23
CA ASN A 57 6.61 25.63 14.94
C ASN A 57 6.12 26.90 14.24
N HIS A 58 7.02 27.76 13.76
CA HIS A 58 6.66 28.94 12.96
C HIS A 58 5.97 28.54 11.65
N ILE A 59 6.47 27.51 10.96
CA ILE A 59 5.83 26.93 9.77
C ILE A 59 4.42 26.45 10.12
N ASN A 60 4.27 25.64 11.17
CA ASN A 60 2.99 25.07 11.57
C ASN A 60 1.96 26.13 11.97
N LYS A 61 2.38 27.17 12.68
CA LYS A 61 1.51 28.29 13.09
C LYS A 61 0.95 29.06 11.89
N ARG A 62 1.72 29.16 10.80
CA ARG A 62 1.33 29.85 9.59
C ARG A 62 0.52 28.97 8.61
N MET A 63 0.56 27.66 8.79
CA MET A 63 0.02 26.70 7.84
C MET A 63 -1.49 26.48 8.05
N SER A 64 -2.30 26.92 7.10
CA SER A 64 -3.75 26.65 7.01
C SER A 64 -4.04 25.22 6.52
N GLU A 65 -5.33 24.88 6.40
CA GLU A 65 -5.78 23.61 5.81
C GLU A 65 -5.63 23.57 4.28
N THR A 66 -5.58 24.74 3.63
CA THR A 66 -5.49 24.87 2.17
C THR A 66 -4.06 24.82 1.63
N VAL A 67 -3.07 25.13 2.48
CA VAL A 67 -1.65 25.11 2.11
C VAL A 67 -1.23 23.74 1.59
N LYS A 68 -0.72 23.72 0.36
CA LYS A 68 -0.14 22.54 -0.26
C LYS A 68 1.24 22.25 0.31
N ILE A 69 1.34 21.13 1.02
CA ILE A 69 2.61 20.63 1.54
C ILE A 69 3.36 19.88 0.43
N PRO A 70 4.67 20.10 0.27
CA PRO A 70 5.47 19.49 -0.80
C PRO A 70 5.66 17.98 -0.58
N TRP A 71 4.74 17.18 -1.12
CA TRP A 71 4.76 15.72 -1.00
C TRP A 71 6.09 15.11 -1.45
N ASP A 72 6.57 15.47 -2.64
CA ASP A 72 7.76 14.86 -3.22
C ASP A 72 9.00 15.09 -2.34
N SER A 73 9.12 16.26 -1.72
CA SER A 73 10.20 16.57 -0.78
C SER A 73 10.14 15.70 0.49
N LEU A 74 8.94 15.34 0.96
CA LEU A 74 8.78 14.40 2.06
C LEU A 74 9.14 12.97 1.64
N VAL A 75 8.82 12.58 0.41
CA VAL A 75 9.21 11.27 -0.15
C VAL A 75 10.72 11.15 -0.26
N GLU A 76 11.40 12.18 -0.78
CA GLU A 76 12.86 12.25 -0.80
C GLU A 76 13.47 12.10 0.60
N LEU A 77 12.85 12.76 1.60
CA LEU A 77 13.31 12.70 2.98
C LEU A 77 13.25 11.28 3.55
N VAL A 78 12.21 10.48 3.22
CA VAL A 78 12.09 9.08 3.67
C VAL A 78 13.27 8.22 3.19
N PHE A 79 13.84 8.56 2.03
CA PHE A 79 14.99 7.85 1.49
C PHE A 79 16.35 8.35 2.02
N SER A 80 16.36 9.40 2.85
CA SER A 80 17.60 9.93 3.42
C SER A 80 18.16 9.06 4.56
N THR A 81 19.46 9.10 4.78
CA THR A 81 20.11 8.39 5.91
C THR A 81 19.70 8.97 7.27
N LYS A 82 19.44 10.28 7.32
CA LYS A 82 18.99 10.99 8.53
C LYS A 82 17.63 10.51 8.99
N PHE A 83 16.75 10.21 8.05
CA PHE A 83 15.43 9.65 8.33
C PHE A 83 15.53 8.31 9.06
N MET A 84 16.44 7.42 8.64
CA MET A 84 16.60 6.12 9.28
C MET A 84 17.10 6.22 10.72
N ASN A 85 17.96 7.20 11.00
CA ASN A 85 18.72 7.30 12.23
C ASN A 85 18.12 8.24 13.29
N SER A 86 17.15 9.08 12.95
CA SER A 86 16.57 10.06 13.90
C SER A 86 15.07 9.86 14.08
N VAL A 87 14.65 9.58 15.32
CA VAL A 87 13.23 9.48 15.70
C VAL A 87 12.50 10.81 15.48
N PHE A 88 13.15 11.94 15.72
CA PHE A 88 12.57 13.26 15.47
C PHE A 88 12.28 13.46 13.97
N VAL A 89 13.22 13.09 13.10
CA VAL A 89 13.01 13.16 11.65
C VAL A 89 11.82 12.29 11.25
N LYS A 90 11.72 11.04 11.75
CA LYS A 90 10.59 10.14 11.46
C LYS A 90 9.25 10.75 11.85
N ASN A 91 9.14 11.22 13.09
CA ASN A 91 7.88 11.72 13.65
C ASN A 91 7.40 12.99 12.93
N PHE A 92 8.30 13.94 12.66
CA PHE A 92 7.93 15.16 11.94
C PHE A 92 7.61 14.87 10.47
N THR A 93 8.36 13.98 9.82
CA THR A 93 8.06 13.56 8.44
C THR A 93 6.67 12.94 8.36
N MET A 94 6.34 12.02 9.28
CA MET A 94 5.00 11.42 9.35
C MET A 94 3.91 12.46 9.60
N MET A 95 4.12 13.39 10.53
CA MET A 95 3.18 14.48 10.82
C MET A 95 2.88 15.31 9.56
N TYR A 96 3.90 15.72 8.81
CA TYR A 96 3.70 16.49 7.58
C TYR A 96 3.09 15.66 6.46
N PHE A 97 3.39 14.36 6.38
CA PHE A 97 2.72 13.43 5.47
C PHE A 97 1.21 13.37 5.74
N LYS A 98 0.81 13.19 7.00
CA LYS A 98 -0.60 13.18 7.41
C LYS A 98 -1.30 14.49 7.05
N LYS A 99 -0.63 15.62 7.29
CA LYS A 99 -1.18 16.93 6.96
C LYS A 99 -1.27 17.15 5.45
N ALA A 100 -0.26 16.76 4.69
CA ALA A 100 -0.24 16.82 3.23
C ALA A 100 -1.42 16.03 2.66
N HIS A 101 -1.57 14.78 3.11
CA HIS A 101 -2.67 13.92 2.70
C HIS A 101 -4.05 14.53 2.97
N GLY A 102 -4.23 15.27 4.08
CA GLY A 102 -5.48 15.97 4.39
C GLY A 102 -5.85 17.07 3.38
N SER A 103 -4.85 17.72 2.79
CA SER A 103 -5.03 18.82 1.82
C SER A 103 -5.23 18.34 0.36
N LEU A 104 -4.90 17.08 0.05
CA LEU A 104 -4.96 16.54 -1.31
C LEU A 104 -6.38 16.11 -1.69
N THR A 105 -6.72 16.28 -2.97
CA THR A 105 -7.91 15.65 -3.57
C THR A 105 -7.73 14.13 -3.68
N GLU A 106 -8.81 13.35 -3.78
CA GLU A 106 -8.71 11.88 -3.92
C GLU A 106 -7.87 11.46 -5.14
N LYS A 107 -7.99 12.19 -6.26
CA LYS A 107 -7.17 11.93 -7.46
C LYS A 107 -5.68 12.15 -7.21
N GLU A 108 -5.33 13.23 -6.53
CA GLU A 108 -3.94 13.51 -6.16
C GLU A 108 -3.42 12.48 -5.15
N LYS A 109 -4.24 12.05 -4.18
CA LYS A 109 -3.86 10.99 -3.23
C LYS A 109 -3.46 9.70 -3.95
N ILE A 110 -4.22 9.28 -4.96
CA ILE A 110 -3.88 8.09 -5.75
C ILE A 110 -2.58 8.34 -6.55
N ALA A 111 -2.50 9.47 -7.26
CA ALA A 111 -1.34 9.80 -8.09
C ALA A 111 -0.04 9.82 -7.28
N HIS A 112 -0.08 10.28 -6.02
CA HIS A 112 1.05 10.30 -5.11
C HIS A 112 1.33 8.96 -4.42
N LEU A 113 0.31 8.11 -4.25
CA LEU A 113 0.47 6.78 -3.66
C LEU A 113 1.11 5.78 -4.63
N LEU A 114 0.75 5.80 -5.92
CA LEU A 114 1.27 4.88 -6.95
C LEU A 114 2.81 4.80 -6.98
N PRO A 115 3.56 5.92 -7.00
CA PRO A 115 5.01 5.89 -6.95
C PRO A 115 5.57 5.27 -5.66
N LEU A 116 4.92 5.48 -4.50
CA LEU A 116 5.38 4.92 -3.24
C LEU A 116 5.31 3.39 -3.25
N ILE A 117 4.24 2.84 -3.82
CA ILE A 117 4.03 1.39 -3.93
C ILE A 117 5.09 0.76 -4.83
N LYS A 118 5.34 1.37 -6.00
CA LYS A 118 6.40 0.90 -6.92
C LYS A 118 7.78 0.90 -6.28
N ASN A 119 8.05 1.86 -5.40
CA ASN A 119 9.35 1.98 -4.73
C ASN A 119 9.59 0.91 -3.65
N ILE A 120 8.54 0.25 -3.15
CA ILE A 120 8.67 -0.82 -2.16
C ILE A 120 9.24 -2.09 -2.77
N GLU A 121 8.82 -2.43 -3.99
CA GLU A 121 9.27 -3.64 -4.69
C GLU A 121 10.79 -3.65 -4.94
N LEU A 122 11.45 -2.50 -4.83
CA LEU A 122 12.85 -2.30 -5.24
C LEU A 122 13.84 -2.11 -4.08
N LYS A 123 13.41 -2.11 -2.79
CA LYS A 123 14.25 -1.59 -1.68
C LYS A 123 14.40 -2.52 -0.47
N PRO A 124 15.45 -2.34 0.37
CA PRO A 124 15.75 -3.21 1.51
C PRO A 124 14.77 -3.07 2.69
N CYS A 125 14.59 -4.17 3.43
CA CYS A 125 13.50 -4.43 4.39
C CYS A 125 13.22 -3.34 5.44
N ASN A 126 14.23 -2.58 5.90
CA ASN A 126 14.06 -1.60 7.00
C ASN A 126 13.49 -0.24 6.54
N GLN A 127 13.89 0.25 5.36
CA GLN A 127 13.29 1.45 4.76
C GLN A 127 11.84 1.19 4.39
N ASN A 128 11.56 -0.05 3.98
CA ASN A 128 10.22 -0.46 3.61
C ASN A 128 9.27 -0.33 4.81
N LYS A 129 9.68 -0.63 6.07
CA LYS A 129 8.78 -0.54 7.24
C LYS A 129 8.06 0.82 7.37
N PHE A 130 8.78 1.92 7.24
CA PHE A 130 8.13 3.24 7.38
C PHE A 130 7.33 3.63 6.13
N LEU A 131 7.82 3.31 4.94
CA LEU A 131 7.05 3.47 3.70
C LEU A 131 5.75 2.66 3.76
N PHE A 132 5.81 1.46 4.31
CA PHE A 132 4.66 0.62 4.55
C PHE A 132 3.70 1.29 5.53
N GLU A 133 4.17 1.81 6.67
CA GLU A 133 3.30 2.54 7.62
C GLU A 133 2.61 3.74 6.96
N ILE A 134 3.34 4.53 6.15
CA ILE A 134 2.76 5.65 5.38
C ILE A 134 1.67 5.14 4.44
N ILE A 135 1.99 4.11 3.64
CA ILE A 135 1.07 3.56 2.64
C ILE A 135 -0.16 2.96 3.32
N LEU A 136 0.00 2.15 4.36
CA LEU A 136 -1.10 1.58 5.14
C LEU A 136 -2.00 2.69 5.70
N GLU A 137 -1.43 3.73 6.30
CA GLU A 137 -2.21 4.84 6.86
C GLU A 137 -3.01 5.58 5.78
N PHE A 138 -2.41 5.84 4.62
CA PHE A 138 -3.07 6.57 3.54
C PHE A 138 -4.12 5.73 2.83
N LEU A 139 -3.85 4.45 2.60
CA LEU A 139 -4.83 3.50 2.07
C LEU A 139 -6.08 3.39 2.93
N GLN A 140 -5.91 3.33 4.25
CA GLN A 140 -7.04 3.29 5.18
C GLN A 140 -7.91 4.56 5.07
N LYS A 141 -7.33 5.68 4.64
CA LYS A 141 -8.02 6.98 4.49
C LYS A 141 -8.47 7.30 3.07
N LEU A 142 -8.11 6.48 2.07
CA LEU A 142 -8.62 6.65 0.70
C LEU A 142 -10.11 6.32 0.62
N SER A 143 -10.85 7.10 -0.17
CA SER A 143 -12.25 6.85 -0.49
C SER A 143 -12.47 7.03 -1.98
N LEU A 144 -12.34 5.92 -2.73
CA LEU A 144 -12.51 5.93 -4.18
C LEU A 144 -13.99 5.88 -4.58
N LYS A 145 -14.36 6.72 -5.54
CA LYS A 145 -15.66 6.65 -6.21
C LYS A 145 -15.60 5.68 -7.39
N PHE A 146 -16.76 5.25 -7.86
CA PHE A 146 -16.86 4.28 -8.96
C PHE A 146 -16.16 4.78 -10.23
N GLU A 147 -16.27 6.06 -10.56
CA GLU A 147 -15.67 6.64 -11.77
C GLU A 147 -14.15 6.54 -11.79
N ASP A 148 -13.50 6.58 -10.62
CA ASP A 148 -12.05 6.46 -10.51
C ASP A 148 -11.58 5.00 -10.70
N LEU A 149 -12.45 4.02 -10.46
CA LEU A 149 -12.13 2.59 -10.48
C LEU A 149 -12.07 1.97 -11.89
N GLU A 150 -12.33 2.75 -12.94
CA GLU A 150 -12.24 2.31 -14.34
C GLU A 150 -11.01 2.90 -15.07
N THR A 151 -10.08 3.50 -14.33
CA THR A 151 -8.82 4.01 -14.85
C THR A 151 -7.70 2.98 -14.67
N LYS A 152 -6.93 2.71 -15.74
CA LYS A 152 -5.89 1.66 -15.72
C LYS A 152 -4.85 1.90 -14.64
N GLU A 153 -4.42 3.14 -14.46
CA GLU A 153 -3.44 3.53 -13.45
C GLU A 153 -3.93 3.23 -12.02
N VAL A 154 -5.22 3.44 -11.77
CA VAL A 154 -5.85 3.19 -10.46
C VAL A 154 -5.96 1.68 -10.22
N VAL A 155 -6.43 0.92 -11.21
CA VAL A 155 -6.57 -0.55 -11.11
C VAL A 155 -5.21 -1.22 -10.95
N ASP A 156 -4.21 -0.85 -11.75
CA ASP A 156 -2.84 -1.36 -11.62
C ASP A 156 -2.29 -1.04 -10.21
N GLY A 157 -2.58 0.16 -9.71
CA GLY A 157 -2.28 0.57 -8.35
C GLY A 157 -2.87 -0.32 -7.27
N LEU A 158 -4.18 -0.58 -7.35
CA LEU A 158 -4.90 -1.44 -6.40
C LEU A 158 -4.33 -2.86 -6.39
N TYR A 159 -3.92 -3.39 -7.55
CA TYR A 159 -3.23 -4.69 -7.61
C TYR A 159 -1.83 -4.65 -7.00
N SER A 160 -1.00 -3.67 -7.34
CA SER A 160 0.33 -3.51 -6.72
C SER A 160 0.22 -3.33 -5.20
N LEU A 161 -0.83 -2.65 -4.73
CA LEU A 161 -1.14 -2.50 -3.31
C LEU A 161 -1.50 -3.81 -2.63
N TYR A 162 -2.31 -4.63 -3.29
CA TYR A 162 -2.64 -5.95 -2.79
C TYR A 162 -1.37 -6.82 -2.69
N GLU A 163 -0.53 -6.83 -3.72
CA GLU A 163 0.74 -7.58 -3.70
C GLU A 163 1.69 -7.09 -2.60
N CYS A 164 1.81 -5.77 -2.45
CA CYS A 164 2.55 -5.14 -1.37
C CYS A 164 2.04 -5.61 0.01
N SER A 165 0.72 -5.67 0.21
CA SER A 165 0.11 -6.19 1.45
C SER A 165 0.43 -7.68 1.69
N ARG A 166 0.56 -8.47 0.63
CA ARG A 166 0.94 -9.89 0.71
C ARG A 166 2.41 -10.03 1.11
N LEU A 167 3.32 -9.28 0.49
CA LEU A 167 4.74 -9.24 0.88
C LEU A 167 4.93 -8.79 2.34
N LEU A 168 4.09 -7.85 2.79
CA LEU A 168 4.03 -7.36 4.16
C LEU A 168 3.65 -8.43 5.19
N SER A 169 2.75 -9.34 4.83
CA SER A 169 2.28 -10.41 5.73
C SER A 169 3.39 -11.40 6.15
N CYS A 170 4.55 -11.37 5.50
CA CYS A 170 5.75 -12.11 5.90
C CYS A 170 6.43 -11.53 7.15
N GLN A 171 6.14 -10.28 7.53
CA GLN A 171 6.61 -9.65 8.76
C GLN A 171 5.50 -9.70 9.84
N GLN A 172 5.76 -10.42 10.94
CA GLN A 172 4.74 -10.74 11.97
C GLN A 172 4.03 -9.51 12.57
N GLU A 173 4.71 -8.36 12.67
CA GLU A 173 4.19 -7.16 13.35
C GLU A 173 3.06 -6.42 12.59
N LEU A 174 2.93 -6.61 11.27
CA LEU A 174 1.97 -5.85 10.43
C LEU A 174 0.83 -6.72 9.88
N LEU A 175 0.75 -7.98 10.30
CA LEU A 175 -0.16 -8.97 9.73
C LEU A 175 -1.64 -8.55 9.82
N PHE A 176 -2.12 -8.09 10.98
CA PHE A 176 -3.52 -7.70 11.16
C PHE A 176 -3.90 -6.44 10.37
N GLN A 177 -2.99 -5.48 10.24
CA GLN A 177 -3.20 -4.28 9.43
C GLN A 177 -3.23 -4.61 7.93
N SER A 178 -2.54 -5.68 7.52
CA SER A 178 -2.57 -6.16 6.14
C SER A 178 -3.92 -6.80 5.77
N GLN A 179 -4.60 -7.51 6.69
CA GLN A 179 -5.87 -8.20 6.37
C GLN A 179 -7.06 -7.25 6.23
N SER A 180 -7.22 -6.30 7.15
CA SER A 180 -8.27 -5.27 7.03
C SER A 180 -8.07 -4.41 5.78
N LEU A 181 -6.81 -4.15 5.41
CA LEU A 181 -6.48 -3.49 4.16
C LEU A 181 -6.86 -4.35 2.94
N LYS A 182 -6.51 -5.64 2.92
CA LYS A 182 -6.89 -6.54 1.83
C LYS A 182 -8.39 -6.53 1.61
N VAL A 183 -9.19 -6.63 2.67
CA VAL A 183 -10.67 -6.55 2.58
C VAL A 183 -11.12 -5.25 1.93
N LYS A 184 -10.56 -4.10 2.34
CA LYS A 184 -10.90 -2.80 1.76
C LYS A 184 -10.50 -2.69 0.28
N LEU A 185 -9.33 -3.20 -0.10
CA LEU A 185 -8.89 -3.26 -1.50
C LEU A 185 -9.82 -4.14 -2.33
N MET A 186 -10.23 -5.29 -1.79
CA MET A 186 -11.20 -6.19 -2.43
C MET A 186 -12.56 -5.52 -2.64
N ASP A 187 -13.03 -4.71 -1.69
CA ASP A 187 -14.28 -3.96 -1.87
C ASP A 187 -14.23 -2.97 -3.04
N TYR A 188 -13.05 -2.46 -3.40
CA TYR A 188 -12.86 -1.63 -4.60
C TYR A 188 -12.73 -2.47 -5.87
N LEU A 189 -11.94 -3.55 -5.84
CA LEU A 189 -11.76 -4.44 -7.00
C LEU A 189 -13.09 -5.09 -7.43
N CYS A 190 -13.93 -5.49 -6.47
CA CYS A 190 -15.27 -6.03 -6.70
C CYS A 190 -16.28 -5.06 -7.33
N LYS A 191 -15.92 -3.78 -7.50
CA LYS A 191 -16.76 -2.77 -8.17
C LYS A 191 -16.27 -2.44 -9.57
N SER A 192 -15.02 -2.80 -9.91
CA SER A 192 -14.39 -2.40 -11.17
C SER A 192 -14.56 -3.47 -12.25
N LYS A 193 -15.07 -3.07 -13.42
CA LYS A 193 -15.11 -3.94 -14.61
C LYS A 193 -13.70 -4.09 -15.20
N LEU A 194 -12.91 -3.03 -15.23
CA LEU A 194 -11.52 -3.09 -15.68
C LEU A 194 -10.68 -4.05 -14.82
N ALA A 195 -10.85 -4.03 -13.50
CA ALA A 195 -10.18 -4.97 -12.60
C ALA A 195 -10.54 -6.42 -12.94
N ALA A 196 -11.82 -6.74 -13.11
CA ALA A 196 -12.27 -8.08 -13.52
C ALA A 196 -11.68 -8.58 -14.85
N ASN A 197 -11.21 -7.66 -15.71
CA ASN A 197 -10.59 -7.97 -17.00
C ASN A 197 -9.05 -7.88 -16.98
N THR A 198 -8.44 -7.53 -15.85
CA THR A 198 -6.98 -7.37 -15.70
C THR A 198 -6.32 -8.71 -15.38
N PHE A 199 -5.92 -9.44 -16.42
CA PHE A 199 -5.20 -10.70 -16.30
C PHE A 199 -3.68 -10.50 -16.23
N PRO A 200 -2.93 -11.30 -15.45
CA PRO A 200 -3.38 -12.40 -14.58
C PRO A 200 -3.77 -11.96 -13.17
N ALA A 201 -3.62 -10.67 -12.84
CA ALA A 201 -3.77 -10.13 -11.49
C ALA A 201 -5.11 -10.47 -10.83
N MET A 202 -6.22 -10.41 -11.59
CA MET A 202 -7.55 -10.74 -11.07
C MET A 202 -7.67 -12.17 -10.52
N LEU A 203 -7.03 -13.16 -11.16
CA LEU A 203 -7.05 -14.54 -10.68
C LEU A 203 -6.12 -14.72 -9.49
N HIS A 204 -4.93 -14.13 -9.56
CA HIS A 204 -3.94 -14.21 -8.49
C HIS A 204 -4.52 -13.72 -7.17
N VAL A 205 -5.11 -12.52 -7.17
CA VAL A 205 -5.72 -11.93 -5.97
C VAL A 205 -6.93 -12.73 -5.48
N SER A 206 -7.78 -13.21 -6.39
CA SER A 206 -8.94 -14.04 -6.04
C SER A 206 -8.52 -15.31 -5.29
N PHE A 207 -7.50 -16.01 -5.79
CA PHE A 207 -7.04 -17.26 -5.20
C PHE A 207 -6.16 -17.06 -3.96
N ASP A 208 -5.39 -15.97 -3.88
CA ASP A 208 -4.71 -15.58 -2.63
C ASP A 208 -5.74 -15.36 -1.51
N CYS A 209 -6.84 -14.66 -1.79
CA CYS A 209 -7.93 -14.48 -0.83
C CYS A 209 -8.60 -15.79 -0.38
N LEU A 210 -8.47 -16.88 -1.13
CA LEU A 210 -9.13 -18.15 -0.81
C LEU A 210 -8.18 -19.14 -0.13
N TYR A 211 -6.96 -19.27 -0.64
CA TYR A 211 -6.06 -20.37 -0.27
C TYR A 211 -4.80 -19.92 0.46
N SER A 212 -4.55 -18.61 0.64
CA SER A 212 -3.38 -18.20 1.41
C SER A 212 -3.48 -18.73 2.85
N PRO A 213 -2.37 -19.28 3.41
CA PRO A 213 -2.37 -19.93 4.73
C PRO A 213 -2.70 -18.98 5.89
N LYS A 214 -2.68 -17.66 5.66
CA LYS A 214 -2.92 -16.62 6.67
C LYS A 214 -4.27 -15.91 6.50
N THR A 215 -5.14 -16.42 5.63
CA THR A 215 -6.41 -15.81 5.27
C THR A 215 -7.49 -16.09 6.33
N ASP A 216 -8.30 -15.07 6.66
CA ASP A 216 -9.48 -15.22 7.52
C ASP A 216 -10.77 -15.46 6.72
N GLU A 217 -11.83 -15.91 7.38
CA GLU A 217 -13.13 -16.18 6.71
C GLU A 217 -13.72 -14.96 6.00
N ASN A 218 -13.43 -13.75 6.48
CA ASN A 218 -13.96 -12.52 5.88
C ASN A 218 -13.27 -12.25 4.52
N LEU A 219 -11.96 -12.43 4.46
CA LEU A 219 -11.20 -12.32 3.23
C LEU A 219 -11.55 -13.46 2.25
N GLN A 220 -11.81 -14.68 2.74
CA GLN A 220 -12.32 -15.76 1.90
C GLN A 220 -13.68 -15.39 1.27
N LYS A 221 -14.61 -14.86 2.06
CA LYS A 221 -15.90 -14.35 1.55
C LYS A 221 -15.70 -13.27 0.49
N GLN A 222 -14.73 -12.38 0.66
CA GLN A 222 -14.38 -11.37 -0.36
C GLN A 222 -13.77 -12.00 -1.62
N GLY A 223 -12.93 -13.02 -1.50
CA GLY A 223 -12.40 -13.79 -2.63
C GLY A 223 -13.51 -14.44 -3.47
N VAL A 224 -14.48 -15.09 -2.81
CA VAL A 224 -15.65 -15.68 -3.50
C VAL A 224 -16.49 -14.61 -4.17
N LYS A 225 -16.76 -13.48 -3.50
CA LYS A 225 -17.47 -12.34 -4.10
C LYS A 225 -16.77 -11.82 -5.35
N PHE A 226 -15.43 -11.74 -5.32
CA PHE A 226 -14.68 -11.27 -6.48
C PHE A 226 -14.71 -12.26 -7.64
N ILE A 227 -14.65 -13.57 -7.38
CA ILE A 227 -14.87 -14.59 -8.42
C ILE A 227 -16.27 -14.46 -9.04
N GLN A 228 -17.29 -14.26 -8.21
CA GLN A 228 -18.66 -14.03 -8.70
C GLN A 228 -18.74 -12.75 -9.55
N TRP A 229 -18.03 -11.69 -9.17
CA TRP A 229 -17.94 -10.46 -9.96
C TRP A 229 -17.23 -10.68 -11.30
N ILE A 230 -16.08 -11.37 -11.29
CA ILE A 230 -15.31 -11.73 -12.48
C ILE A 230 -16.19 -12.49 -13.47
N THR A 231 -16.90 -13.54 -13.02
CA THR A 231 -17.77 -14.34 -13.91
C THR A 231 -18.92 -13.54 -14.54
N ARG A 232 -19.34 -12.43 -13.91
CA ARG A 232 -20.39 -11.53 -14.43
C ARG A 232 -19.86 -10.46 -15.38
N MET A 233 -18.66 -9.93 -15.12
CA MET A 233 -18.16 -8.71 -15.76
C MET A 233 -17.04 -8.94 -16.78
N VAL A 234 -16.39 -10.10 -16.74
CA VAL A 234 -15.30 -10.43 -17.65
C VAL A 234 -15.81 -10.63 -19.07
N ASP A 235 -15.01 -10.25 -20.06
CA ASP A 235 -15.37 -10.43 -21.47
C ASP A 235 -15.50 -11.91 -21.83
N ASN A 236 -16.46 -12.25 -22.70
CA ASN A 236 -16.78 -13.63 -23.08
C ASN A 236 -15.58 -14.42 -23.64
N SER A 237 -14.68 -13.75 -24.36
CA SER A 237 -13.45 -14.37 -24.90
C SER A 237 -12.52 -14.81 -23.77
N ARG A 238 -12.34 -13.94 -22.76
CA ARG A 238 -11.49 -14.19 -21.59
C ARG A 238 -12.14 -15.18 -20.62
N LEU A 239 -13.48 -15.14 -20.46
CA LEU A 239 -14.24 -16.11 -19.66
C LEU A 239 -14.02 -17.54 -20.15
N LYS A 240 -14.04 -17.77 -21.47
CA LYS A 240 -13.80 -19.10 -22.06
C LYS A 240 -12.42 -19.66 -21.71
N LEU A 241 -11.41 -18.79 -21.59
CA LEU A 241 -10.04 -19.18 -21.24
C LEU A 241 -9.89 -19.52 -19.75
N ILE A 242 -10.53 -18.75 -18.87
CA ILE A 242 -10.36 -18.88 -17.41
C ILE A 242 -11.47 -19.69 -16.72
N GLY A 243 -12.57 -19.98 -17.41
CA GLY A 243 -13.78 -20.54 -16.81
C GLY A 243 -13.54 -21.89 -16.12
N LYS A 244 -12.73 -22.75 -16.73
CA LYS A 244 -12.28 -24.00 -16.09
C LYS A 244 -11.52 -23.72 -14.80
N VAL A 245 -10.56 -22.81 -14.82
CA VAL A 245 -9.73 -22.44 -13.66
C VAL A 245 -10.57 -21.91 -12.50
N LEU A 246 -11.54 -21.04 -12.79
CA LEU A 246 -12.47 -20.53 -11.78
C LEU A 246 -13.36 -21.65 -11.19
N LEU A 247 -13.91 -22.52 -12.05
CA LEU A 247 -14.71 -23.66 -11.62
C LEU A 247 -13.92 -24.57 -10.69
N PHE A 248 -12.69 -24.93 -11.06
CA PHE A 248 -11.83 -25.76 -10.21
C PHE A 248 -11.52 -25.11 -8.86
N GLY A 249 -11.26 -23.79 -8.85
CA GLY A 249 -11.07 -23.08 -7.60
C GLY A 249 -12.30 -23.19 -6.66
N LEU A 250 -13.49 -22.92 -7.19
CA LEU A 250 -14.72 -23.04 -6.40
C LEU A 250 -15.00 -24.47 -5.95
N LEU A 251 -14.77 -25.47 -6.81
CA LEU A 251 -14.96 -26.88 -6.45
C LEU A 251 -14.04 -27.32 -5.31
N LYS A 252 -12.79 -26.83 -5.25
CA LYS A 252 -11.88 -27.13 -4.14
C LYS A 252 -12.46 -26.68 -2.80
N ILE A 253 -13.01 -25.47 -2.73
CA ILE A 253 -13.64 -24.94 -1.50
C ILE A 253 -14.83 -25.83 -1.10
N ILE A 254 -15.64 -26.24 -2.08
CA ILE A 254 -16.81 -27.09 -1.83
C ILE A 254 -16.39 -28.48 -1.28
N LYS A 255 -15.32 -29.07 -1.82
CA LYS A 255 -14.78 -30.34 -1.33
C LYS A 255 -14.21 -30.20 0.10
N GLU A 256 -13.50 -29.11 0.38
CA GLU A 256 -12.98 -28.81 1.73
C GLU A 256 -14.12 -28.61 2.76
N THR A 257 -15.31 -28.16 2.32
CA THR A 257 -16.51 -28.07 3.18
C THR A 257 -17.30 -29.38 3.36
N GLY A 258 -16.80 -30.52 2.86
CA GLY A 258 -17.36 -31.86 3.16
C GLY A 258 -18.55 -32.30 2.31
N ILE A 259 -18.73 -31.79 1.09
CA ILE A 259 -19.77 -32.29 0.17
C ILE A 259 -19.24 -33.46 -0.67
N GLU A 260 -19.54 -34.70 -0.25
CA GLU A 260 -18.97 -35.97 -0.72
C GLU A 260 -19.28 -36.41 -2.18
N ASN A 261 -19.81 -35.55 -3.07
CA ASN A 261 -20.28 -36.00 -4.40
C ASN A 261 -19.85 -35.11 -5.57
N LEU A 262 -18.54 -34.96 -5.80
CA LEU A 262 -18.02 -34.09 -6.88
C LEU A 262 -16.90 -34.71 -7.73
N ASP A 263 -16.65 -36.02 -7.61
CA ASP A 263 -15.49 -36.66 -8.25
C ASP A 263 -15.61 -36.83 -9.77
N ASN A 264 -16.80 -36.65 -10.34
CA ASN A 264 -17.06 -36.84 -11.77
C ASN A 264 -16.60 -35.67 -12.67
N LEU A 265 -16.12 -34.54 -12.12
CA LEU A 265 -15.71 -33.36 -12.90
C LEU A 265 -14.18 -33.14 -13.01
N THR A 266 -13.39 -33.95 -12.32
CA THR A 266 -11.97 -33.68 -12.04
C THR A 266 -11.04 -34.45 -12.99
N ARG A 267 -10.73 -33.91 -14.17
CA ARG A 267 -9.43 -34.24 -14.82
C ARG A 267 -8.32 -33.43 -14.15
N GLU A 268 -7.95 -33.87 -12.95
CA GLU A 268 -6.99 -33.20 -12.06
C GLU A 268 -5.58 -32.99 -12.65
N GLN A 269 -5.18 -33.76 -13.67
CA GLN A 269 -3.78 -33.80 -14.13
C GLN A 269 -3.42 -32.68 -15.12
N GLU A 270 -4.36 -32.15 -15.91
CA GLU A 270 -4.06 -31.16 -16.95
C GLU A 270 -3.86 -29.74 -16.38
N ILE A 271 -4.49 -29.39 -15.24
CA ILE A 271 -4.50 -28.04 -14.68
C ILE A 271 -3.44 -27.83 -13.58
N LYS A 272 -3.04 -28.91 -12.87
CA LYS A 272 -1.90 -28.90 -11.92
C LYS A 272 -0.63 -28.35 -12.59
N THR A 273 -0.48 -28.52 -13.90
CA THR A 273 0.73 -28.20 -14.66
C THR A 273 0.73 -26.80 -15.28
N LEU A 274 -0.42 -26.25 -15.68
CA LEU A 274 -0.47 -25.07 -16.55
C LEU A 274 -0.57 -23.71 -15.83
N LEU A 275 -1.05 -23.65 -14.58
CA LEU A 275 -1.24 -22.37 -13.86
C LEU A 275 -0.86 -22.39 -12.37
N PHE A 276 -0.92 -23.54 -11.69
CA PHE A 276 -0.66 -23.61 -10.24
C PHE A 276 0.83 -23.71 -9.89
N LYS A 277 1.59 -24.52 -10.63
CA LYS A 277 3.00 -24.82 -10.32
C LYS A 277 3.95 -23.60 -10.33
N PRO A 278 3.81 -22.61 -11.23
CA PRO A 278 4.69 -21.42 -11.23
C PRO A 278 4.46 -20.46 -10.06
N PHE A 279 3.26 -20.44 -9.47
CA PHE A 279 2.87 -19.43 -8.47
C PHE A 279 2.71 -19.99 -7.05
N TYR A 280 2.35 -21.27 -6.90
CA TYR A 280 1.93 -21.83 -5.61
C TYR A 280 2.66 -23.14 -5.21
N GLY A 281 3.65 -23.59 -5.99
CA GLY A 281 4.41 -24.81 -5.71
C GLY A 281 3.64 -26.12 -6.02
N PRO A 282 4.23 -27.29 -5.73
CA PRO A 282 3.53 -28.57 -5.84
C PRO A 282 2.36 -28.62 -4.84
N LEU A 283 1.19 -29.02 -5.33
CA LEU A 283 0.00 -29.23 -4.51
C LEU A 283 0.22 -30.53 -3.71
N ASP A 284 0.74 -30.44 -2.49
CA ASP A 284 0.84 -31.60 -1.61
C ASP A 284 -0.55 -31.88 -1.01
N LEU A 285 -1.11 -33.03 -1.39
CA LEU A 285 -2.42 -33.54 -0.97
C LEU A 285 -2.24 -34.69 0.03
N SER A 286 -1.19 -34.66 0.85
CA SER A 286 -1.04 -35.63 1.94
C SER A 286 -2.20 -35.47 2.92
N ILE A 287 -3.16 -36.38 2.80
CA ILE A 287 -4.25 -36.58 3.73
C ILE A 287 -3.60 -36.97 5.05
N HIS A 288 -3.61 -36.09 6.04
CA HIS A 288 -3.46 -36.52 7.42
C HIS A 288 -4.75 -37.24 7.79
N THR A 289 -4.79 -38.55 7.56
CA THR A 289 -5.70 -39.44 8.29
C THR A 289 -5.25 -39.40 9.75
N PRO A 290 -6.11 -39.05 10.72
CA PRO A 290 -5.83 -39.40 12.10
C PRO A 290 -5.86 -40.93 12.16
N GLU A 291 -4.72 -41.55 12.45
CA GLU A 291 -4.66 -42.97 12.75
C GLU A 291 -5.60 -43.25 13.93
N GLU A 292 -6.41 -44.29 13.77
CA GLU A 292 -7.20 -44.92 14.82
C GLU A 292 -6.22 -45.39 15.92
N GLU A 293 -6.20 -44.69 17.06
CA GLU A 293 -5.64 -45.25 18.29
C GLU A 293 -6.70 -46.17 18.91
N ASP A 294 -6.50 -47.47 18.69
CA ASP A 294 -7.01 -48.57 19.54
C ASP A 294 -6.40 -48.51 20.96
#